data_AF-A0A2H9LTM5-F1
#
_entry.id   AF-A0A2H9LTM5-F1
#
_cell.length_a   1.000
_cell.length_b   1.000
_cell.length_c   1.000
_cell.angle_alpha   90.00
_cell.angle_beta   90.00
_cell.angle_gamma   90.00
#
_symmetry.space_group_name_H-M   'P 1'
#
loop_
_entity.id
_entity.type
_entity.pdbx_description
1 polymer ?
#
loop_
_entity_poly.entity_id
_entity_poly.type
_entity_poly.pdbx_seq_one_letter_code
_entity_poly.pdbx_strand_id
1 'polypeptide(L)'
;MKKRGIVRSMFLAGEIVGAAIVAFLLISSAVKWSDSETPYKAYLAKDMALVVDALFSSPGNVIINYTQNVSNYYIDFNENSTTVYKKTQIDGMSYKFVGYKGFEMDLTLENPAKIQFAKINDEIAIGESLKKNLDTLKCDETTGGSLKDKKILVDPGYEKDSVKPSNEMCGIANSFIFKLTNTWVNYLNIFSTRNLHEYDEDEGIISINCNDPSETDESSEADVVISFRAGKGKDTTTNNIKAFIVSGSDKEKESRKLACLIINSILENKAFDDIRITGASIVPVDLEATDKDFPEGIKNKIFVMLEIGNS
;
A
#
# COMPACT_ATOMS: atom_id res chain seq x y z
N MET A 1 9.08 -58.28 -60.38
CA MET A 1 9.88 -57.30 -59.61
C MET A 1 9.29 -55.88 -59.50
N LYS A 2 8.24 -55.48 -60.24
CA LYS A 2 7.70 -54.09 -60.22
C LYS A 2 7.05 -53.61 -58.90
N LYS A 3 6.47 -54.49 -58.08
CA LYS A 3 5.74 -54.08 -56.85
C LYS A 3 6.63 -53.57 -55.71
N ARG A 4 7.92 -53.94 -55.67
CA ARG A 4 8.85 -53.49 -54.60
C ARG A 4 9.34 -52.04 -54.77
N GLY A 5 9.33 -51.52 -56.00
CA GLY A 5 9.70 -50.12 -56.27
C GLY A 5 8.64 -49.12 -55.81
N ILE A 6 7.36 -49.46 -56.00
CA ILE A 6 6.22 -48.60 -55.66
C ILE A 6 6.13 -48.34 -54.15
N VAL A 7 6.37 -49.38 -53.34
CA VAL A 7 6.35 -49.25 -51.87
C VAL A 7 7.47 -48.34 -51.39
N ARG A 8 8.70 -48.52 -51.91
CA ARG A 8 9.84 -47.64 -51.53
C ARG A 8 9.62 -46.18 -51.96
N SER A 9 9.06 -45.95 -53.14
CA SER A 9 8.75 -44.57 -53.59
C SER A 9 7.65 -43.91 -52.75
N MET A 10 6.66 -44.67 -52.27
CA MET A 10 5.61 -44.14 -51.38
C MET A 10 6.16 -43.76 -49.99
N PHE A 11 7.05 -44.58 -49.42
CA PHE A 11 7.71 -44.24 -48.15
C PHE A 11 8.58 -42.99 -48.27
N LEU A 12 9.40 -42.89 -49.33
CA LEU A 12 10.24 -41.70 -49.56
C LEU A 12 9.39 -40.43 -49.76
N ALA A 13 8.28 -40.52 -50.50
CA ALA A 13 7.37 -39.40 -50.67
C ALA A 13 6.73 -38.98 -49.33
N GLY A 14 6.36 -39.94 -48.48
CA GLY A 14 5.85 -39.67 -47.13
C GLY A 14 6.87 -38.94 -46.24
N GLU A 15 8.14 -39.35 -46.26
CA GLU A 15 9.21 -38.68 -45.51
C GLU A 15 9.46 -37.25 -46.01
N ILE A 16 9.45 -37.03 -47.32
CA ILE A 16 9.61 -35.68 -47.91
C ILE A 16 8.46 -34.76 -47.50
N VAL A 17 7.22 -35.25 -47.55
CA VAL A 17 6.05 -34.50 -47.10
C VAL A 17 6.13 -34.20 -45.60
N GLY A 18 6.51 -35.18 -44.78
CA GLY A 18 6.73 -34.99 -43.34
C GLY A 18 7.78 -33.93 -43.04
N ALA A 19 8.93 -33.99 -43.70
CA ALA A 19 10.00 -33.01 -43.56
C ALA A 19 9.56 -31.61 -44.01
N ALA A 20 8.80 -31.51 -45.10
CA ALA A 20 8.27 -30.24 -45.59
C ALA A 20 7.28 -29.61 -44.61
N ILE A 21 6.41 -30.41 -43.97
CA ILE A 21 5.48 -29.92 -42.93
C ILE A 21 6.27 -29.39 -41.72
N VAL A 22 7.26 -30.14 -41.23
CA VAL A 22 8.09 -29.70 -40.10
C VAL A 22 8.86 -28.42 -40.44
N ALA A 23 9.48 -28.35 -41.62
CA ALA A 23 10.19 -27.16 -42.08
C ALA A 23 9.25 -25.95 -42.20
N PHE A 24 8.04 -26.15 -42.75
CA PHE A 24 7.03 -25.10 -42.82
C PHE A 24 6.61 -24.60 -41.45
N LEU A 25 6.37 -25.49 -40.48
CA LEU A 25 6.04 -25.10 -39.10
C LEU A 25 7.18 -24.32 -38.42
N LEU A 26 8.43 -24.74 -38.63
CA LEU A 26 9.61 -24.06 -38.10
C LEU A 26 9.81 -22.67 -38.73
N ILE A 27 9.70 -22.57 -40.06
CA ILE A 27 9.81 -21.29 -40.78
C ILE A 27 8.67 -20.36 -40.37
N SER A 28 7.43 -20.87 -40.33
CA SER A 28 6.27 -20.07 -39.91
C SER A 28 6.45 -19.55 -38.48
N SER A 29 6.99 -20.37 -37.57
CA SER A 29 7.31 -19.94 -36.21
C SER A 29 8.42 -18.89 -36.22
N ALA A 30 9.53 -19.14 -36.92
CA ALA A 30 10.64 -18.20 -37.00
C ALA A 30 10.22 -16.83 -37.58
N VAL A 31 9.37 -16.82 -38.61
CA VAL A 31 8.82 -15.57 -39.19
C VAL A 31 7.93 -14.85 -38.18
N LYS A 32 7.06 -15.55 -37.44
CA LYS A 32 6.23 -14.94 -36.38
C LYS A 32 7.07 -14.33 -35.26
N TRP A 33 8.19 -14.96 -34.90
CA TRP A 33 9.11 -14.46 -33.87
C TRP A 33 10.07 -13.37 -34.39
N SER A 34 10.26 -13.30 -35.71
CA SER A 34 11.03 -12.24 -36.37
C SER A 34 10.26 -10.94 -36.49
N ASP A 35 8.92 -10.96 -36.38
CA ASP A 35 8.14 -9.75 -36.24
C ASP A 35 8.44 -9.14 -34.86
N SER A 36 9.05 -7.96 -34.83
CA SER A 36 9.58 -7.33 -33.61
C SER A 36 8.49 -7.09 -32.55
N GLU A 37 7.23 -7.09 -32.96
CA GLU A 37 6.08 -6.90 -32.09
C GLU A 37 5.74 -8.13 -31.24
N THR A 38 5.94 -9.35 -31.74
CA THR A 38 5.57 -10.57 -30.99
C THR A 38 6.41 -10.75 -29.73
N PRO A 39 7.75 -10.66 -29.79
CA PRO A 39 8.59 -10.68 -28.58
C PRO A 39 8.21 -9.55 -27.63
N TYR A 40 7.95 -8.34 -28.13
CA TYR A 40 7.59 -7.21 -27.28
C TYR A 40 6.27 -7.42 -26.53
N LYS A 41 5.22 -7.90 -27.21
CA LYS A 41 3.95 -8.31 -26.57
C LYS A 41 4.17 -9.35 -25.48
N ALA A 42 5.03 -10.34 -25.75
CA ALA A 42 5.36 -11.39 -24.77
C ALA A 42 6.10 -10.83 -23.54
N TYR A 43 7.03 -9.89 -23.74
CA TYR A 43 7.71 -9.20 -22.65
C TYR A 43 6.74 -8.39 -21.80
N LEU A 44 5.86 -7.60 -22.42
CA LEU A 44 4.85 -6.82 -21.68
C LEU A 44 3.91 -7.72 -20.87
N ALA A 45 3.39 -8.79 -21.48
CA ALA A 45 2.49 -9.73 -20.80
C ALA A 45 3.16 -10.37 -19.58
N LYS A 46 4.41 -10.82 -19.75
CA LYS A 46 5.21 -11.41 -18.66
C LYS A 46 5.50 -10.41 -17.55
N ASP A 47 5.92 -9.21 -17.90
CA ASP A 47 6.31 -8.18 -16.93
C ASP A 47 5.11 -7.74 -16.09
N MET A 48 3.96 -7.49 -16.70
CA MET A 48 2.72 -7.16 -15.98
C MET A 48 2.24 -8.32 -15.09
N ALA A 49 2.33 -9.56 -15.56
CA ALA A 49 2.00 -10.73 -14.75
C ALA A 49 2.90 -10.83 -13.51
N LEU A 50 4.20 -10.56 -13.64
CA LEU A 50 5.13 -10.51 -12.52
C LEU A 50 4.83 -9.37 -11.55
N VAL A 51 4.38 -8.20 -12.04
CA VAL A 51 3.92 -7.10 -11.19
C VAL A 51 2.70 -7.53 -10.36
N VAL A 52 1.73 -8.23 -10.98
CA VAL A 52 0.56 -8.77 -10.28
C VAL A 52 0.98 -9.81 -9.23
N ASP A 53 1.89 -10.73 -9.56
CA ASP A 53 2.45 -11.69 -8.60
C ASP A 53 3.15 -11.01 -7.42
N ALA A 54 3.93 -9.97 -7.71
CA ALA A 54 4.61 -9.18 -6.69
C ALA A 54 3.61 -8.48 -5.77
N LEU A 55 2.52 -7.94 -6.32
CA LEU A 55 1.45 -7.36 -5.51
C LEU A 55 0.81 -8.40 -4.59
N PHE A 56 0.41 -9.57 -5.10
CA PHE A 56 -0.15 -10.63 -4.25
C PHE A 56 0.79 -11.01 -3.09
N SER A 57 2.09 -11.09 -3.37
CA SER A 57 3.12 -11.47 -2.42
C SER A 57 3.54 -10.33 -1.46
N SER A 58 3.20 -9.08 -1.78
CA SER A 58 3.65 -7.93 -0.99
C SER A 58 2.85 -7.79 0.29
N PRO A 59 3.51 -7.56 1.45
CA PRO A 59 2.81 -7.19 2.67
C PRO A 59 2.29 -5.75 2.59
N GLY A 60 1.03 -5.55 3.00
CA GLY A 60 0.42 -4.22 3.09
C GLY A 60 -0.01 -3.60 1.76
N ASN A 61 -0.14 -2.27 1.77
CA ASN A 61 -0.59 -1.50 0.62
C ASN A 61 0.60 -1.14 -0.28
N VAL A 62 0.46 -1.35 -1.59
CA VAL A 62 1.52 -1.11 -2.58
C VAL A 62 0.92 -0.40 -3.79
N ILE A 63 1.66 0.55 -4.38
CA ILE A 63 1.29 1.19 -5.64
C ILE A 63 2.49 1.13 -6.57
N ILE A 64 2.27 0.67 -7.79
CA ILE A 64 3.29 0.57 -8.82
C ILE A 64 2.79 1.33 -10.04
N ASN A 65 3.54 2.36 -10.44
CA ASN A 65 3.34 3.04 -11.71
C ASN A 65 4.12 2.29 -12.78
N TYR A 66 3.42 1.71 -13.74
CA TYR A 66 4.05 0.98 -14.85
C TYR A 66 4.64 1.95 -15.86
N THR A 67 5.94 1.82 -16.13
CA THR A 67 6.70 2.82 -16.89
C THR A 67 6.85 2.48 -18.36
N GLN A 68 6.51 1.27 -18.80
CA GLN A 68 6.62 0.88 -20.19
C GLN A 68 5.50 1.50 -21.03
N ASN A 69 5.81 1.79 -22.30
CA ASN A 69 4.84 2.32 -23.24
C ASN A 69 3.88 1.22 -23.70
N VAL A 70 2.60 1.40 -23.40
CA VAL A 70 1.52 0.45 -23.66
C VAL A 70 0.39 1.03 -24.51
N SER A 71 0.52 2.27 -24.99
CA SER A 71 -0.54 3.03 -25.65
C SER A 71 -1.00 2.49 -27.00
N ASN A 72 -0.31 1.49 -27.55
CA ASN A 72 -0.66 0.86 -28.83
C ASN A 72 -1.28 -0.54 -28.66
N TYR A 73 -1.58 -0.94 -27.43
CA TYR A 73 -2.00 -2.31 -27.11
C TYR A 73 -3.31 -2.34 -26.33
N TYR A 74 -4.00 -3.46 -26.49
CA TYR A 74 -5.07 -3.90 -25.63
C TYR A 74 -4.50 -4.87 -24.61
N ILE A 75 -4.93 -4.73 -23.36
CA ILE A 75 -4.41 -5.52 -22.25
C ILE A 75 -5.57 -6.07 -21.47
N ASP A 76 -5.71 -7.39 -21.49
CA ASP A 76 -6.70 -8.12 -20.71
C ASP A 76 -6.03 -8.71 -19.48
N PHE A 77 -6.61 -8.43 -18.32
CA PHE A 77 -6.32 -9.10 -17.07
C PHE A 77 -7.50 -10.00 -16.73
N ASN A 78 -7.25 -11.31 -16.80
CA ASN A 78 -8.19 -12.36 -16.42
C ASN A 78 -7.74 -12.99 -15.09
N GLU A 79 -8.54 -13.90 -14.52
CA GLU A 79 -8.31 -14.53 -13.20
C GLU A 79 -6.86 -14.98 -12.91
N ASN A 80 -6.13 -15.46 -13.93
CA ASN A 80 -4.77 -15.96 -13.75
C ASN A 80 -3.82 -15.60 -14.90
N SER A 81 -4.16 -14.61 -15.73
CA SER A 81 -3.34 -14.28 -16.88
C SER A 81 -3.46 -12.84 -17.32
N THR A 82 -2.35 -12.31 -17.82
CA THR A 82 -2.32 -11.05 -18.57
C THR A 82 -2.14 -11.36 -20.04
N THR A 83 -3.01 -10.84 -20.90
CA THR A 83 -2.95 -10.99 -22.35
C THR A 83 -2.76 -9.63 -23.02
N VAL A 84 -1.75 -9.52 -23.88
CA VAL A 84 -1.42 -8.29 -24.61
C VAL A 84 -1.59 -8.52 -26.10
N TYR A 85 -2.39 -7.69 -26.76
CA TYR A 85 -2.71 -7.82 -28.18
C TYR A 85 -2.96 -6.46 -28.86
N LYS A 86 -3.11 -6.46 -30.18
CA LYS A 86 -3.52 -5.28 -30.95
C LYS A 86 -4.90 -5.54 -31.54
N LYS A 87 -5.75 -4.52 -31.64
CA LYS A 87 -7.12 -4.65 -32.19
C LYS A 87 -7.19 -5.35 -33.55
N THR A 88 -6.16 -5.16 -34.38
CA THR A 88 -6.07 -5.70 -35.74
C THR A 88 -5.50 -7.12 -35.82
N GLN A 89 -5.01 -7.67 -34.70
CA GLN A 89 -4.38 -8.99 -34.65
C GLN A 89 -5.02 -9.84 -33.54
N ILE A 90 -5.60 -10.96 -33.93
CA ILE A 90 -6.20 -11.93 -32.99
C ILE A 90 -5.11 -12.68 -32.20
N ASP A 91 -3.86 -12.70 -32.68
CA ASP A 91 -2.70 -13.32 -32.01
C ASP A 91 -2.19 -12.42 -30.86
N GLY A 92 -2.83 -12.54 -29.71
CA GLY A 92 -2.36 -12.00 -28.43
C GLY A 92 -1.29 -12.89 -27.77
N MET A 93 -0.44 -12.28 -26.94
CA MET A 93 0.51 -13.01 -26.09
C MET A 93 -0.03 -13.04 -24.67
N SER A 94 -0.17 -14.22 -24.10
CA SER A 94 -0.68 -14.42 -22.74
C SER A 94 0.41 -14.96 -21.82
N TYR A 95 0.48 -14.43 -20.61
CA TYR A 95 1.35 -14.94 -19.55
C TYR A 95 0.53 -15.14 -18.29
N LYS A 96 0.78 -16.26 -17.60
CA LYS A 96 0.07 -16.60 -16.37
C LYS A 96 0.76 -16.03 -15.14
N PHE A 97 -0.03 -15.60 -14.17
CA PHE A 97 0.41 -15.25 -12.83
C PHE A 97 -0.26 -16.18 -11.81
N VAL A 98 0.32 -16.27 -10.62
CA VAL A 98 -0.20 -17.01 -9.47
C VAL A 98 -1.38 -16.23 -8.89
N GLY A 99 -2.57 -16.47 -9.43
CA GLY A 99 -3.80 -15.90 -8.89
C GLY A 99 -4.02 -16.32 -7.43
N TYR A 100 -4.65 -15.45 -6.65
CA TYR A 100 -5.05 -15.76 -5.28
C TYR A 100 -6.42 -16.45 -5.26
N LYS A 101 -6.60 -17.44 -4.38
CA LYS A 101 -7.85 -18.20 -4.29
C LYS A 101 -9.00 -17.27 -3.90
N GLY A 102 -10.01 -17.14 -4.76
CA GLY A 102 -11.17 -16.28 -4.55
C GLY A 102 -11.03 -14.84 -5.07
N PHE A 103 -9.92 -14.53 -5.74
CA PHE A 103 -9.76 -13.27 -6.45
C PHE A 103 -10.19 -13.44 -7.91
N GLU A 104 -11.26 -12.75 -8.30
CA GLU A 104 -11.73 -12.66 -9.68
C GLU A 104 -11.30 -11.32 -10.28
N MET A 105 -10.64 -11.37 -11.44
CA MET A 105 -10.21 -10.21 -12.19
C MET A 105 -10.65 -10.40 -13.63
N ASP A 106 -11.42 -9.45 -14.14
CA ASP A 106 -11.86 -9.35 -15.52
C ASP A 106 -11.81 -7.88 -15.90
N LEU A 107 -10.71 -7.47 -16.51
CA LEU A 107 -10.42 -6.07 -16.85
C LEU A 107 -9.71 -5.99 -18.20
N THR A 108 -10.29 -5.23 -19.12
CA THR A 108 -9.63 -4.85 -20.38
C THR A 108 -9.25 -3.37 -20.34
N LEU A 109 -7.99 -3.07 -20.63
CA LEU A 109 -7.50 -1.70 -20.86
C LEU A 109 -7.25 -1.50 -22.36
N GLU A 110 -7.93 -0.52 -22.96
CA GLU A 110 -7.80 -0.20 -24.37
C GLU A 110 -6.81 0.94 -24.61
N ASN A 111 -5.66 0.64 -25.22
CA ASN A 111 -4.63 1.64 -25.56
C ASN A 111 -4.27 2.58 -24.38
N PRO A 112 -4.01 2.03 -23.18
CA PRO A 112 -3.84 2.87 -22.00
C PRO A 112 -2.63 3.80 -22.14
N ALA A 113 -2.77 5.06 -21.73
CA ALA A 113 -1.65 6.00 -21.76
C ALA A 113 -0.58 5.65 -20.71
N LYS A 114 -1.03 5.06 -19.60
CA LYS A 114 -0.25 4.60 -18.46
C LYS A 114 -1.03 3.49 -17.76
N ILE A 115 -0.35 2.68 -16.95
CA ILE A 115 -1.02 1.70 -16.09
C ILE A 115 -0.50 1.89 -14.68
N GLN A 116 -1.42 1.86 -13.73
CA GLN A 116 -1.15 1.86 -12.32
C GLN A 116 -1.71 0.57 -11.73
N PHE A 117 -0.89 -0.08 -10.93
CA PHE A 117 -1.25 -1.26 -10.16
C PHE A 117 -1.27 -0.86 -8.69
N ALA A 118 -2.25 -1.34 -7.93
CA ALA A 118 -2.29 -1.15 -6.50
C ALA A 118 -2.76 -2.41 -5.78
N LYS A 119 -2.19 -2.68 -4.60
CA LYS A 119 -2.74 -3.58 -3.58
C LYS A 119 -3.23 -2.73 -2.42
N ILE A 120 -4.48 -2.93 -2.00
CA ILE A 120 -5.10 -2.24 -0.87
C ILE A 120 -5.86 -3.27 -0.04
N ASN A 121 -5.41 -3.54 1.20
CA ASN A 121 -6.08 -4.49 2.12
C ASN A 121 -6.42 -5.85 1.46
N ASP A 122 -5.49 -6.41 0.68
CA ASP A 122 -5.61 -7.65 -0.11
C ASP A 122 -6.43 -7.57 -1.42
N GLU A 123 -7.00 -6.42 -1.76
CA GLU A 123 -7.59 -6.20 -3.09
C GLU A 123 -6.54 -5.67 -4.05
N ILE A 124 -6.42 -6.29 -5.24
CA ILE A 124 -5.64 -5.72 -6.34
C ILE A 124 -6.55 -4.87 -7.23
N ALA A 125 -6.13 -3.64 -7.51
CA ALA A 125 -6.74 -2.74 -8.46
C ALA A 125 -5.75 -2.40 -9.57
N ILE A 126 -6.21 -2.39 -10.82
CA ILE A 126 -5.42 -2.06 -12.00
C ILE A 126 -6.21 -1.06 -12.84
N GLY A 127 -5.56 -0.03 -13.38
CA GLY A 127 -6.21 0.94 -14.25
C GLY A 127 -5.28 2.05 -14.72
N GLU A 128 -5.75 2.94 -15.59
CA GLU A 128 -4.93 4.05 -16.09
C GLU A 128 -4.66 5.12 -15.03
N SER A 129 -5.65 5.35 -14.17
CA SER A 129 -5.53 6.26 -13.03
C SER A 129 -6.45 5.72 -11.94
N LEU A 130 -5.86 5.12 -10.91
CA LEU A 130 -6.65 4.64 -9.80
C LEU A 130 -7.08 5.87 -8.97
N LYS A 131 -8.38 6.19 -9.03
CA LYS A 131 -9.03 7.15 -8.13
C LYS A 131 -9.55 6.48 -6.86
N LYS A 132 -9.20 5.21 -6.61
CA LYS A 132 -9.49 4.60 -5.31
C LYS A 132 -8.75 5.45 -4.28
N ASN A 133 -9.50 6.05 -3.37
CA ASN A 133 -8.93 6.69 -2.19
C ASN A 133 -8.08 5.61 -1.52
N LEU A 134 -6.76 5.80 -1.47
CA LEU A 134 -5.79 4.90 -0.84
C LEU A 134 -5.92 4.90 0.69
N ASP A 135 -7.09 5.35 1.15
CA ASP A 135 -7.19 6.31 2.22
C ASP A 135 -8.18 5.82 3.29
N THR A 136 -8.93 4.78 3.00
CA THR A 136 -9.75 4.09 3.99
C THR A 136 -9.21 2.69 4.14
N LEU A 137 -8.39 2.50 5.17
CA LEU A 137 -8.00 1.19 5.64
C LEU A 137 -9.26 0.45 6.08
N LYS A 138 -9.42 -0.81 5.63
CA LYS A 138 -10.53 -1.64 6.07
C LYS A 138 -10.24 -2.07 7.50
N CYS A 139 -10.85 -1.39 8.46
CA CYS A 139 -10.65 -1.72 9.87
C CYS A 139 -11.42 -2.99 10.22
N ASP A 140 -10.77 -3.92 10.92
CA ASP A 140 -11.44 -5.10 11.43
C ASP A 140 -12.66 -4.69 12.28
N GLU A 141 -13.85 -5.19 11.91
CA GLU A 141 -15.10 -4.95 12.64
C GLU A 141 -15.18 -5.64 14.00
N THR A 142 -14.09 -6.28 14.45
CA THR A 142 -14.06 -6.99 15.73
C THR A 142 -14.49 -6.06 16.86
N THR A 143 -15.29 -6.61 17.79
CA THR A 143 -15.75 -5.99 19.03
C THR A 143 -14.58 -5.75 19.98
N GLY A 144 -13.68 -4.84 19.61
CA GLY A 144 -12.62 -4.33 20.48
C GLY A 144 -13.24 -3.60 21.65
N GLY A 145 -12.63 -3.76 22.83
CA GLY A 145 -13.08 -3.09 24.05
C GLY A 145 -13.19 -1.59 23.86
N SER A 146 -14.21 -0.99 24.47
CA SER A 146 -14.44 0.45 24.43
C SER A 146 -13.21 1.20 24.96
N LEU A 147 -12.87 2.33 24.34
CA LEU A 147 -11.84 3.23 24.85
C LEU A 147 -12.36 4.12 25.98
N LYS A 148 -13.68 4.12 26.24
CA LYS A 148 -14.39 5.09 27.10
C LYS A 148 -13.76 5.31 28.48
N ASP A 149 -13.23 4.26 29.09
CA ASP A 149 -12.71 4.30 30.45
C ASP A 149 -11.17 4.30 30.51
N LYS A 150 -10.50 4.48 29.36
CA LYS A 150 -9.05 4.40 29.26
C LYS A 150 -8.38 5.75 29.42
N LYS A 151 -7.22 5.74 30.06
CA LYS A 151 -6.28 6.87 30.11
C LYS A 151 -5.52 6.94 28.78
N ILE A 152 -5.73 8.03 28.03
CA ILE A 152 -5.12 8.24 26.71
C ILE A 152 -4.02 9.29 26.83
N LEU A 153 -2.79 8.88 26.59
CA LEU A 153 -1.66 9.78 26.44
C LEU A 153 -1.45 10.13 24.97
N VAL A 154 -1.43 11.43 24.68
CA VAL A 154 -1.02 11.96 23.37
C VAL A 154 0.37 12.58 23.48
N ASP A 155 1.30 12.09 22.70
CA ASP A 155 2.70 12.52 22.72
C ASP A 155 3.07 13.20 21.39
N PRO A 156 3.24 14.54 21.34
CA PRO A 156 3.88 15.20 20.20
C PRO A 156 5.37 14.84 20.20
N GLY A 157 5.70 13.77 19.50
CA GLY A 157 7.04 13.21 19.45
C GLY A 157 8.06 14.14 18.80
N TYR A 158 9.33 13.89 19.11
CA TYR A 158 10.45 14.68 18.62
C TYR A 158 10.69 14.50 17.11
N GLU A 159 11.21 15.56 16.49
CA GLU A 159 11.83 15.43 15.18
C GLU A 159 13.16 14.68 15.28
N LYS A 160 13.57 14.07 14.17
CA LYS A 160 14.85 13.38 14.10
C LYS A 160 15.99 14.36 14.43
N ASP A 161 16.88 13.94 15.34
CA ASP A 161 18.02 14.73 15.80
C ASP A 161 17.64 16.01 16.58
N SER A 162 16.35 16.16 16.97
CA SER A 162 15.85 17.24 17.80
C SER A 162 15.49 16.73 19.20
N VAL A 163 15.72 17.58 20.20
CA VAL A 163 15.24 17.37 21.58
C VAL A 163 13.90 18.04 21.84
N LYS A 164 13.27 18.62 20.80
CA LYS A 164 11.97 19.30 20.87
C LYS A 164 11.08 18.98 19.65
N PRO A 165 9.76 18.83 19.82
CA PRO A 165 8.83 18.75 18.70
C PRO A 165 8.79 20.10 17.94
N SER A 166 8.47 20.07 16.64
CA SER A 166 8.21 21.30 15.88
C SER A 166 6.84 21.89 16.20
N ASN A 167 6.70 23.20 15.95
CA ASN A 167 5.44 23.92 16.11
C ASN A 167 4.32 23.33 15.23
N GLU A 168 4.67 22.74 14.08
CA GLU A 168 3.72 22.07 13.20
C GLU A 168 3.20 20.78 13.83
N MET A 169 4.09 19.93 14.37
CA MET A 169 3.71 18.70 15.07
C MET A 169 2.85 18.98 16.31
N CYS A 170 3.16 20.07 17.00
CA CYS A 170 2.36 20.62 18.08
C CYS A 170 0.95 21.00 17.67
N GLY A 171 0.82 21.74 16.58
CA GLY A 171 -0.48 22.11 16.02
C GLY A 171 -1.30 20.88 15.64
N ILE A 172 -0.65 19.87 15.04
CA ILE A 172 -1.29 18.59 14.69
C ILE A 172 -1.77 17.86 15.95
N ALA A 173 -0.91 17.68 16.95
CA ALA A 173 -1.26 16.99 18.19
C ALA A 173 -2.40 17.71 18.93
N ASN A 174 -2.35 19.04 19.02
CA ASN A 174 -3.41 19.83 19.65
C ASN A 174 -4.73 19.73 18.87
N SER A 175 -4.69 19.85 17.54
CA SER A 175 -5.89 19.68 16.69
C SER A 175 -6.47 18.27 16.82
N PHE A 176 -5.62 17.26 16.92
CA PHE A 176 -6.02 15.88 17.12
C PHE A 176 -6.71 15.67 18.47
N ILE A 177 -6.14 16.18 19.57
CA ILE A 177 -6.76 16.13 20.89
C ILE A 177 -8.12 16.85 20.87
N PHE A 178 -8.18 18.06 20.31
CA PHE A 178 -9.43 18.81 20.20
C PHE A 178 -10.49 18.06 19.37
N LYS A 179 -10.09 17.38 18.30
CA LYS A 179 -11.01 16.55 17.51
C LYS A 179 -11.44 15.30 18.25
N LEU A 180 -10.54 14.63 18.98
CA LEU A 180 -10.89 13.48 19.82
C LEU A 180 -11.89 13.90 20.90
N THR A 181 -11.64 14.97 21.63
CA THR A 181 -12.53 15.45 22.71
C THR A 181 -13.91 15.87 22.19
N ASN A 182 -13.98 16.45 20.99
CA ASN A 182 -15.25 16.90 20.40
C ASN A 182 -16.03 15.81 19.65
N THR A 183 -15.34 14.92 18.93
CA THR A 183 -15.98 13.86 18.14
C THR A 183 -16.36 12.69 19.03
N TRP A 184 -15.51 12.39 20.01
CA TRP A 184 -15.72 11.30 20.94
C TRP A 184 -16.13 11.95 22.27
N VAL A 185 -17.44 12.12 22.45
CA VAL A 185 -18.08 12.85 23.54
C VAL A 185 -17.62 12.36 24.94
N ASN A 186 -17.15 13.30 25.78
CA ASN A 186 -16.86 13.20 27.23
C ASN A 186 -15.69 12.29 27.68
N TYR A 187 -14.57 12.24 26.95
CA TYR A 187 -13.35 11.61 27.47
C TYR A 187 -12.59 12.59 28.36
N LEU A 188 -12.75 12.45 29.68
CA LEU A 188 -12.08 13.27 30.70
C LEU A 188 -10.62 12.85 30.99
N ASN A 189 -10.13 11.78 30.35
CA ASN A 189 -8.82 11.17 30.66
C ASN A 189 -7.85 11.23 29.47
N ILE A 190 -7.88 12.31 28.69
CA ILE A 190 -6.86 12.59 27.67
C ILE A 190 -5.85 13.55 28.28
N PHE A 191 -4.59 13.16 28.29
CA PHE A 191 -3.47 13.99 28.74
C PHE A 191 -2.37 13.98 27.67
N SER A 192 -1.48 14.97 27.75
CA SER A 192 -0.39 15.16 26.82
C SER A 192 0.92 15.18 27.56
N THR A 193 2.00 14.65 26.97
CA THR A 193 3.37 14.74 27.53
C THR A 193 3.91 16.17 27.58
N ARG A 194 3.15 17.12 27.00
CA ARG A 194 3.47 18.54 26.86
C ARG A 194 2.28 19.43 27.15
N ASN A 195 2.54 20.65 27.62
CA ASN A 195 1.54 21.70 27.76
C ASN A 195 1.08 22.22 26.38
N LEU A 196 -0.01 21.65 25.86
CA LEU A 196 -0.56 22.06 24.56
C LEU A 196 -1.40 23.35 24.64
N HIS A 197 -1.61 23.87 25.83
CA HIS A 197 -2.34 25.10 26.10
C HIS A 197 -1.58 25.95 27.11
N GLU A 198 -1.20 27.15 26.70
CA GLU A 198 -0.86 28.23 27.62
C GLU A 198 -2.17 28.97 27.93
N TYR A 199 -2.60 28.88 29.19
CA TYR A 199 -3.81 29.53 29.68
C TYR A 199 -3.46 30.86 30.33
N ASP A 200 -4.14 31.92 29.91
CA ASP A 200 -4.28 33.15 30.69
C ASP A 200 -5.67 33.19 31.31
N GLU A 201 -5.71 33.60 32.57
CA GLU A 201 -6.92 33.59 33.39
C GLU A 201 -8.03 34.49 32.84
N ASP A 202 -7.67 35.50 32.03
CA ASP A 202 -8.57 36.49 31.46
C ASP A 202 -8.87 36.24 29.96
N GLU A 203 -7.91 35.70 29.19
CA GLU A 203 -8.02 35.54 27.73
C GLU A 203 -8.29 34.09 27.25
N GLY A 204 -8.15 33.09 28.12
CA GLY A 204 -8.28 31.67 27.77
C GLY A 204 -7.01 31.10 27.13
N ILE A 205 -7.12 30.20 26.16
CA ILE A 205 -5.96 29.56 25.50
C ILE A 205 -5.26 30.59 24.60
N ILE A 206 -4.09 31.08 25.01
CA ILE A 206 -3.33 32.11 24.28
C ILE A 206 -2.40 31.50 23.24
N SER A 207 -1.76 30.37 23.56
CA SER A 207 -0.71 29.79 22.74
C SER A 207 -0.55 28.28 22.96
N ILE A 208 0.09 27.59 22.01
CA ILE A 208 0.46 26.17 22.13
C ILE A 208 1.96 26.15 22.45
N ASN A 209 2.34 25.73 23.66
CA ASN A 209 3.75 25.66 24.08
C ASN A 209 4.21 24.22 24.38
N CYS A 210 4.50 23.44 23.33
CA CYS A 210 4.97 22.06 23.51
C CYS A 210 6.42 21.92 23.98
N ASN A 211 7.12 23.02 24.22
CA ASN A 211 8.50 22.96 24.67
C ASN A 211 8.60 22.74 26.18
N ASP A 212 7.46 22.87 26.88
CA ASP A 212 7.35 22.63 28.30
C ASP A 212 6.88 21.18 28.53
N PRO A 213 7.75 20.29 29.08
CA PRO A 213 7.33 18.97 29.51
C PRO A 213 6.22 19.12 30.55
N SER A 214 5.14 18.33 30.43
CA SER A 214 4.18 18.28 31.53
C SER A 214 4.91 17.77 32.78
N GLU A 215 4.63 18.36 33.96
CA GLU A 215 5.26 17.94 35.22
C GLU A 215 4.87 16.51 35.66
N THR A 216 4.10 15.80 34.85
CA THR A 216 3.45 14.56 35.22
C THR A 216 4.22 13.33 34.72
N ASP A 217 4.63 12.45 35.64
CA ASP A 217 5.19 11.09 35.41
C ASP A 217 4.17 10.10 34.77
N GLU A 218 3.19 10.63 34.05
CA GLU A 218 1.92 10.00 33.65
C GLU A 218 2.05 8.97 32.52
N SER A 219 3.23 8.86 31.89
CA SER A 219 3.51 7.82 30.89
C SER A 219 3.20 6.43 31.43
N SER A 220 3.52 6.18 32.71
CA SER A 220 3.32 4.87 33.36
C SER A 220 1.83 4.51 33.50
N GLU A 221 0.96 5.48 33.72
CA GLU A 221 -0.48 5.29 33.99
C GLU A 221 -1.36 5.20 32.74
N ALA A 222 -0.82 5.50 31.56
CA ALA A 222 -1.59 5.46 30.32
C ALA A 222 -1.93 4.02 29.88
N ASP A 223 -3.19 3.79 29.50
CA ASP A 223 -3.65 2.55 28.87
C ASP A 223 -3.45 2.58 27.35
N VAL A 224 -3.53 3.78 26.78
CA VAL A 224 -3.42 4.08 25.35
C VAL A 224 -2.38 5.16 25.15
N VAL A 225 -1.45 4.96 24.23
CA VAL A 225 -0.43 5.94 23.87
C VAL A 225 -0.50 6.19 22.38
N ILE A 226 -0.67 7.46 22.00
CA ILE A 226 -0.67 7.93 20.62
C ILE A 226 0.48 8.92 20.47
N SER A 227 1.54 8.54 19.77
CA SER A 227 2.69 9.42 19.51
C SER A 227 2.66 9.95 18.08
N PHE A 228 2.92 11.23 17.88
CA PHE A 228 2.97 11.87 16.56
C PHE A 228 4.40 12.18 16.17
N ARG A 229 4.78 11.92 14.91
CA ARG A 229 6.11 12.23 14.36
C ARG A 229 6.04 12.72 12.93
N ALA A 230 7.04 13.52 12.54
CA ALA A 230 7.30 13.85 11.15
C ALA A 230 8.01 12.65 10.49
N GLY A 231 7.64 12.33 9.25
CA GLY A 231 8.29 11.22 8.54
C GLY A 231 9.67 11.53 8.03
N LYS A 232 10.52 10.52 8.02
CA LYS A 232 11.97 10.65 7.80
C LYS A 232 12.38 10.67 6.31
N GLY A 233 11.43 10.77 5.38
CA GLY A 233 11.70 10.67 3.94
C GLY A 233 12.09 12.01 3.31
N LYS A 234 13.16 12.01 2.49
CA LYS A 234 13.62 13.21 1.76
C LYS A 234 12.77 13.57 0.53
N ASP A 235 11.87 12.66 0.13
CA ASP A 235 11.04 12.85 -1.04
C ASP A 235 9.78 13.63 -0.66
N THR A 236 9.80 14.93 -0.97
CA THR A 236 8.67 15.83 -0.73
C THR A 236 7.50 15.62 -1.69
N THR A 237 7.66 14.78 -2.72
CA THR A 237 6.58 14.43 -3.65
C THR A 237 5.73 13.27 -3.14
N THR A 238 6.21 12.54 -2.13
CA THR A 238 5.47 11.51 -1.42
C THR A 238 5.15 11.98 -0.01
N ASN A 239 3.88 11.88 0.37
CA ASN A 239 3.39 12.24 1.68
C ASN A 239 2.54 11.08 2.19
N ASN A 240 3.20 10.14 2.85
CA ASN A 240 2.54 8.94 3.34
C ASN A 240 2.21 9.10 4.83
N ILE A 241 1.11 8.50 5.26
CA ILE A 241 0.79 8.34 6.68
C ILE A 241 1.14 6.91 7.08
N LYS A 242 2.01 6.73 8.07
CA LYS A 242 2.34 5.41 8.61
C LYS A 242 1.96 5.36 10.08
N ALA A 243 1.15 4.39 10.46
CA ALA A 243 0.91 4.09 11.87
C ALA A 243 1.72 2.86 12.28
N PHE A 244 2.74 3.07 13.09
CA PHE A 244 3.55 2.00 13.66
C PHE A 244 2.86 1.43 14.90
N ILE A 245 2.78 0.09 14.96
CA ILE A 245 2.20 -0.66 16.09
C ILE A 245 3.18 -1.73 16.57
N VAL A 246 3.08 -2.12 17.84
CA VAL A 246 3.95 -3.15 18.41
C VAL A 246 3.50 -4.55 18.00
N SER A 247 4.30 -5.20 17.15
CA SER A 247 4.12 -6.60 16.76
C SER A 247 4.39 -7.53 17.94
N GLY A 248 3.59 -8.58 18.09
CA GLY A 248 3.74 -9.57 19.15
C GLY A 248 3.36 -9.08 20.55
N SER A 249 2.76 -7.89 20.67
CA SER A 249 2.20 -7.40 21.93
C SER A 249 0.82 -8.02 22.21
N ASP A 250 0.48 -8.13 23.50
CA ASP A 250 -0.87 -8.56 23.93
C ASP A 250 -1.98 -7.59 23.47
N LYS A 251 -1.59 -6.40 23.01
CA LYS A 251 -2.47 -5.32 22.52
C LYS A 251 -2.33 -5.05 21.02
N GLU A 252 -1.69 -5.94 20.26
CA GLU A 252 -1.42 -5.70 18.83
C GLU A 252 -2.73 -5.47 18.05
N LYS A 253 -3.77 -6.26 18.31
CA LYS A 253 -5.06 -6.15 17.61
C LYS A 253 -5.76 -4.83 17.90
N GLU A 254 -5.82 -4.43 19.17
CA GLU A 254 -6.40 -3.15 19.56
C GLU A 254 -5.58 -1.96 19.04
N SER A 255 -4.25 -2.08 19.02
CA SER A 255 -3.34 -1.08 18.45
C SER A 255 -3.55 -0.92 16.94
N ARG A 256 -3.66 -2.03 16.20
CA ARG A 256 -4.00 -2.04 14.78
C ARG A 256 -5.35 -1.39 14.51
N LYS A 257 -6.36 -1.70 15.32
CA LYS A 257 -7.69 -1.10 15.20
C LYS A 257 -7.64 0.41 15.43
N LEU A 258 -6.98 0.86 16.50
CA LEU A 258 -6.82 2.28 16.80
C LEU A 258 -6.06 3.01 15.68
N ALA A 259 -4.95 2.43 15.20
CA ALA A 259 -4.19 2.95 14.07
C ALA A 259 -5.05 3.13 12.82
N CYS A 260 -5.87 2.13 12.49
CA CYS A 260 -6.79 2.18 11.37
C CYS A 260 -7.82 3.30 11.52
N LEU A 261 -8.43 3.42 12.70
CA LEU A 261 -9.42 4.48 12.98
C LEU A 261 -8.80 5.88 12.88
N ILE A 262 -7.60 6.08 13.43
CA ILE A 262 -6.88 7.36 13.37
C ILE A 262 -6.58 7.73 11.92
N ILE A 263 -6.02 6.79 11.15
CA ILE A 263 -5.68 6.98 9.74
C ILE A 263 -6.93 7.37 8.94
N ASN A 264 -8.00 6.57 9.03
CA ASN A 264 -9.25 6.87 8.31
C ASN A 264 -9.84 8.22 8.73
N SER A 265 -9.77 8.56 10.02
CA SER A 265 -10.25 9.86 10.53
C SER A 265 -9.46 11.03 9.96
N ILE A 266 -8.15 10.88 9.71
CA ILE A 266 -7.34 11.92 9.06
C ILE A 266 -7.74 12.05 7.59
N LEU A 267 -7.97 10.92 6.94
CA LEU A 267 -8.18 10.85 5.50
C LEU A 267 -9.59 11.24 5.07
N GLU A 268 -10.58 11.06 5.95
CA GLU A 268 -11.94 11.58 5.76
C GLU A 268 -12.05 13.07 6.11
N ASN A 269 -10.99 13.67 6.68
CA ASN A 269 -11.04 15.03 7.19
C ASN A 269 -10.66 16.04 6.11
N LYS A 270 -11.65 16.85 5.72
CA LYS A 270 -11.53 17.89 4.69
C LYS A 270 -10.42 18.93 4.94
N ALA A 271 -9.96 19.08 6.18
CA ALA A 271 -8.82 19.96 6.48
C ALA A 271 -7.51 19.48 5.82
N PHE A 272 -7.45 18.23 5.37
CA PHE A 272 -6.30 17.67 4.66
C PHE A 272 -6.55 17.53 3.14
N ASP A 273 -7.68 18.02 2.59
CA ASP A 273 -7.97 17.90 1.14
C ASP A 273 -6.91 18.60 0.26
N ASP A 274 -6.33 19.69 0.75
CA ASP A 274 -5.27 20.43 0.06
C ASP A 274 -3.88 19.75 0.22
N ILE A 275 -3.77 18.80 1.14
CA ILE A 275 -2.54 18.05 1.39
C ILE A 275 -2.64 16.75 0.60
N ARG A 276 -1.82 16.62 -0.46
CA ARG A 276 -1.79 15.42 -1.28
C ARG A 276 -1.17 14.25 -0.50
N ILE A 277 -1.99 13.49 0.22
CA ILE A 277 -1.58 12.22 0.84
C ILE A 277 -1.44 11.18 -0.26
N THR A 278 -0.27 10.54 -0.34
CA THR A 278 0.08 9.59 -1.41
C THR A 278 -0.13 8.14 -1.01
N GLY A 279 -0.42 7.88 0.28
CA GLY A 279 -0.75 6.55 0.77
C GLY A 279 -0.81 6.49 2.29
N ALA A 280 -1.47 5.46 2.79
CA ALA A 280 -1.55 5.17 4.23
C ALA A 280 -1.26 3.69 4.52
N SER A 281 -0.58 3.42 5.63
CA SER A 281 -0.26 2.05 6.04
C SER A 281 -0.16 1.88 7.55
N ILE A 282 -0.42 0.65 8.02
CA ILE A 282 -0.12 0.21 9.38
C ILE A 282 1.10 -0.67 9.32
N VAL A 283 2.15 -0.27 10.04
CA VAL A 283 3.46 -0.93 10.02
C VAL A 283 3.68 -1.64 11.37
N PRO A 284 3.56 -2.97 11.45
CA PRO A 284 3.95 -3.71 12.64
C PRO A 284 5.47 -3.63 12.81
N VAL A 285 5.92 -3.28 14.02
CA VAL A 285 7.34 -3.23 14.39
C VAL A 285 7.65 -4.22 15.48
N ASP A 286 8.77 -4.91 15.35
CA ASP A 286 9.32 -5.73 16.43
C ASP A 286 10.16 -4.83 17.35
N LEU A 287 9.77 -4.74 18.62
CA LEU A 287 10.49 -3.91 19.58
C LEU A 287 11.90 -4.43 19.86
N GLU A 288 12.11 -5.75 19.79
CA GLU A 288 13.44 -6.33 20.01
C GLU A 288 14.45 -5.89 18.94
N ALA A 289 13.96 -5.45 17.78
CA ALA A 289 14.76 -4.93 16.68
C ALA A 289 14.90 -3.40 16.66
N THR A 290 14.07 -2.64 17.39
CA THR A 290 13.85 -1.21 17.13
C THR A 290 13.79 -0.30 18.39
N ASP A 291 14.33 -0.78 19.51
CA ASP A 291 14.12 -0.26 20.87
C ASP A 291 14.36 1.24 21.12
N LYS A 292 15.14 1.95 20.29
CA LYS A 292 15.54 3.34 20.60
C LYS A 292 14.43 4.38 20.40
N ASP A 293 13.45 4.08 19.56
CA ASP A 293 12.43 5.06 19.16
C ASP A 293 11.13 4.91 19.97
N PHE A 294 11.01 3.92 20.86
CA PHE A 294 9.76 3.60 21.56
C PHE A 294 9.87 3.86 23.07
N PRO A 295 8.82 4.38 23.73
CA PRO A 295 8.82 4.52 25.19
C PRO A 295 8.92 3.15 25.89
N GLU A 296 9.56 3.11 27.05
CA GLU A 296 9.60 1.88 27.86
C GLU A 296 8.19 1.43 28.27
N GLY A 297 7.96 0.11 28.33
CA GLY A 297 6.72 -0.47 28.84
C GLY A 297 5.53 -0.48 27.87
N ILE A 298 5.71 -0.11 26.60
CA ILE A 298 4.60 -0.07 25.63
C ILE A 298 4.09 -1.45 25.19
N LYS A 299 4.84 -2.54 25.41
CA LYS A 299 4.41 -3.92 25.08
C LYS A 299 3.06 -4.29 25.69
N ASN A 300 2.69 -3.69 26.81
CA ASN A 300 1.45 -3.99 27.54
C ASN A 300 0.34 -2.95 27.30
N LYS A 301 0.55 -1.98 26.40
CA LYS A 301 -0.34 -0.84 26.16
C LYS A 301 -0.88 -0.86 24.73
N ILE A 302 -2.04 -0.22 24.53
CA ILE A 302 -2.47 0.08 23.16
C ILE A 302 -1.58 1.21 22.67
N PHE A 303 -0.77 0.95 21.64
CA PHE A 303 0.24 1.89 21.19
C PHE A 303 0.13 2.14 19.69
N VAL A 304 0.09 3.41 19.33
CA VAL A 304 0.17 3.86 17.93
C VAL A 304 1.16 5.01 17.83
N MET A 305 2.21 4.84 17.02
CA MET A 305 3.05 5.96 16.61
C MET A 305 2.69 6.35 15.18
N LEU A 306 2.12 7.53 15.00
CA LEU A 306 1.74 8.06 13.72
C LEU A 306 2.86 8.93 13.15
N GLU A 307 3.41 8.50 12.02
CA GLU A 307 4.32 9.27 11.20
C GLU A 307 3.54 9.91 10.05
N ILE A 308 3.54 11.24 10.00
CA ILE A 308 2.83 12.01 8.97
C ILE A 308 3.86 12.68 8.06
N GLY A 309 3.71 12.42 6.76
CA GLY A 309 4.49 13.07 5.72
C GLY A 309 5.94 12.65 5.66
N ASN A 310 6.74 13.51 5.04
CA ASN A 310 8.15 13.33 4.74
C ASN A 310 8.84 14.69 4.98
N SER A 311 9.88 14.71 5.81
CA SER A 311 10.70 15.89 6.15
C SER A 311 12.03 15.89 5.42
#